data_AF-G8TJX3-F1
#
_entry.id   AF-G8TJX3-F1
#
_cell.length_a   1.000
_cell.length_b   1.000
_cell.length_c   1.000
_cell.angle_alpha   90.00
_cell.angle_beta   90.00
_cell.angle_gamma   90.00
#
_symmetry.space_group_name_H-M   'P 1'
#
loop_
_entity.id
_entity.type
_entity.pdbx_description
1 polymer ?
#
loop_
_entity_poly.entity_id
_entity_poly.type
_entity_poly.pdbx_seq_one_letter_code
_entity_poly.pdbx_strand_id
1 'polypeptide(L)'
;MKAVFVTLFIMLSATSLMASKKSSNTDGDWDTNTIWNPNSVPGSNDTIVINAGDTVTLAGNHNLNNVVIIVLGRLDLSNNGKLNLDAASKIYVQTGGIIIGNGNSDQIKLGSNMKWNGSDPPVVGPQYADNGTGGGFAPWTVLAANFQSFYVTRQGTNIQLSWSTSTEVNNAYYAIEKSTDSRTWNQIAQVTGAGTTDVANNYGYADKSSTNGDVYYRIRLISTNGANLYSAIRSLHNGNNTVTNIFASSNKTITIDFNSDVKDNVSIQLINMSGQIIVRKEFSQASYRLIVDAMSAGSGVYAVRVSDSKGWSEVKKIAL
;
A
#
# COMPACT_ATOMS: atom_id res chain seq x y z
N MET A 1 -63.70 -4.35 -45.20
CA MET A 1 -63.00 -3.10 -44.85
C MET A 1 -62.18 -3.38 -43.60
N LYS A 2 -60.85 -3.45 -43.72
CA LYS A 2 -59.93 -3.88 -42.65
C LYS A 2 -59.58 -2.67 -41.77
N ALA A 3 -59.82 -2.77 -40.47
CA ALA A 3 -59.30 -1.81 -39.49
C ALA A 3 -57.80 -2.08 -39.29
N VAL A 4 -56.98 -1.07 -39.56
CA VAL A 4 -55.52 -1.12 -39.36
C VAL A 4 -55.21 -0.61 -37.96
N PHE A 5 -54.66 -1.47 -37.11
CA PHE A 5 -54.02 -1.08 -35.84
C PHE A 5 -52.66 -0.44 -36.16
N VAL A 6 -52.45 0.80 -35.75
CA VAL A 6 -51.13 1.42 -35.69
C VAL A 6 -50.75 1.54 -34.23
N THR A 7 -49.95 0.58 -33.75
CA THR A 7 -49.36 0.63 -32.41
C THR A 7 -48.03 1.37 -32.52
N LEU A 8 -47.97 2.60 -32.00
CA LEU A 8 -46.79 3.44 -31.93
C LEU A 8 -45.88 2.92 -30.78
N PHE A 9 -44.75 2.29 -31.13
CA PHE A 9 -43.76 1.82 -30.16
C PHE A 9 -42.74 2.94 -29.90
N ILE A 10 -42.96 3.74 -28.85
CA ILE A 10 -41.97 4.70 -28.37
C ILE A 10 -40.96 3.91 -27.52
N MET A 11 -39.83 3.52 -28.12
CA MET A 11 -38.66 3.08 -27.36
C MET A 11 -38.07 4.29 -26.65
N LEU A 12 -38.46 4.49 -25.40
CA LEU A 12 -37.77 5.38 -24.48
C LEU A 12 -36.55 4.64 -23.93
N SER A 13 -35.46 4.59 -24.69
CA SER A 13 -34.17 4.11 -24.15
C SER A 13 -33.59 5.21 -23.27
N ALA A 14 -34.00 5.24 -22.00
CA ALA A 14 -33.24 5.92 -20.97
C ALA A 14 -31.95 5.12 -20.76
N THR A 15 -30.91 5.41 -21.54
CA THR A 15 -29.56 4.97 -21.23
C THR A 15 -29.19 5.61 -19.90
N SER A 16 -29.16 4.81 -18.83
CA SER A 16 -28.49 5.20 -17.61
C SER A 16 -27.05 5.60 -17.98
N LEU A 17 -26.65 6.81 -17.62
CA LEU A 17 -25.27 7.29 -17.71
C LEU A 17 -24.42 6.44 -16.76
N MET A 18 -24.01 5.26 -17.22
CA MET A 18 -22.99 4.47 -16.55
C MET A 18 -21.68 5.24 -16.70
N ALA A 19 -21.00 5.48 -15.57
CA ALA A 19 -19.64 5.98 -15.55
C ALA A 19 -18.78 5.18 -16.53
N SER A 20 -18.28 5.81 -17.60
CA SER A 20 -17.38 5.16 -18.54
C SER A 20 -15.95 5.45 -18.12
N LYS A 21 -15.09 4.44 -18.14
CA LYS A 21 -13.65 4.68 -18.14
C LYS A 21 -13.25 5.21 -19.51
N LYS A 22 -12.56 6.35 -19.56
CA LYS A 22 -11.89 6.91 -20.75
C LYS A 22 -10.41 6.95 -20.48
N SER A 23 -9.59 6.39 -21.35
CA SER A 23 -8.14 6.36 -21.17
C SER A 23 -7.41 6.90 -22.39
N SER A 24 -6.41 7.74 -22.20
CA SER A 24 -5.57 8.18 -23.33
C SER A 24 -4.88 6.98 -23.97
N ASN A 25 -4.72 6.97 -25.29
CA ASN A 25 -3.97 5.93 -26.01
C ASN A 25 -2.78 6.48 -26.80
N THR A 26 -2.65 7.81 -26.86
CA THR A 26 -1.57 8.56 -27.50
C THR A 26 -1.59 10.01 -27.02
N ASP A 27 -0.53 10.76 -27.31
CA ASP A 27 -0.48 12.21 -27.15
C ASP A 27 -1.57 12.92 -27.97
N GLY A 28 -2.14 14.00 -27.42
CA GLY A 28 -2.97 14.93 -28.18
C GLY A 28 -3.90 15.80 -27.34
N ASP A 29 -4.87 16.41 -28.03
CA ASP A 29 -5.81 17.36 -27.41
C ASP A 29 -6.97 16.64 -26.72
N TRP A 30 -7.28 17.05 -25.48
CA TRP A 30 -8.40 16.57 -24.68
C TRP A 30 -9.70 16.48 -25.46
N ASP A 31 -9.98 17.44 -26.35
CA ASP A 31 -11.23 17.49 -27.12
C ASP A 31 -11.23 16.60 -28.39
N THR A 32 -10.13 15.89 -28.64
CA THR A 32 -10.01 14.96 -29.77
C THR A 32 -10.49 13.55 -29.38
N ASN A 33 -11.58 13.08 -29.97
CA ASN A 33 -12.16 11.78 -29.62
C ASN A 33 -11.21 10.58 -29.82
N THR A 34 -10.32 10.60 -30.82
CA THR A 34 -9.44 9.48 -31.17
C THR A 34 -8.30 9.26 -30.19
N ILE A 35 -7.97 10.25 -29.36
CA ILE A 35 -6.93 10.09 -28.33
C ILE A 35 -7.44 9.34 -27.09
N TRP A 36 -8.75 9.10 -27.02
CA TRP A 36 -9.40 8.43 -25.90
C TRP A 36 -9.88 7.05 -26.30
N ASN A 37 -9.73 6.09 -25.40
CA ASN A 37 -10.29 4.75 -25.52
C ASN A 37 -11.42 4.58 -24.47
N PRO A 38 -12.66 4.27 -24.88
CA PRO A 38 -13.15 4.22 -26.26
C PRO A 38 -13.23 5.62 -26.90
N ASN A 39 -13.16 5.70 -28.24
CA ASN A 39 -13.08 6.91 -29.09
C ASN A 39 -14.15 7.99 -28.81
N SER A 40 -14.06 8.63 -27.66
CA SER A 40 -15.05 9.55 -27.13
C SER A 40 -14.41 10.44 -26.07
N VAL A 41 -14.65 11.74 -26.20
CA VAL A 41 -14.13 12.75 -25.27
C VAL A 41 -14.71 12.52 -23.87
N PRO A 42 -13.90 12.59 -22.80
CA PRO A 42 -14.36 12.44 -21.44
C PRO A 42 -15.40 13.48 -21.02
N GLY A 43 -16.44 13.03 -20.35
CA GLY A 43 -17.55 13.86 -19.85
C GLY A 43 -17.79 13.71 -18.35
N SER A 44 -18.87 14.33 -17.86
CA SER A 44 -19.30 14.18 -16.47
C SER A 44 -19.64 12.72 -16.14
N ASN A 45 -19.39 12.29 -14.90
CA ASN A 45 -19.50 10.92 -14.41
C ASN A 45 -18.44 9.92 -14.92
N ASP A 46 -17.52 10.33 -15.79
CA ASP A 46 -16.46 9.44 -16.29
C ASP A 46 -15.31 9.26 -15.29
N THR A 47 -14.64 8.11 -15.41
CA THR A 47 -13.28 7.95 -14.89
C THR A 47 -12.30 8.19 -16.03
N ILE A 48 -11.47 9.21 -15.89
CA ILE A 48 -10.56 9.71 -16.91
C ILE A 48 -9.15 9.29 -16.53
N VAL A 49 -8.43 8.62 -17.42
CA VAL A 49 -7.07 8.14 -17.17
C VAL A 49 -6.14 8.67 -18.25
N ILE A 50 -5.14 9.45 -17.87
CA ILE A 50 -4.05 9.84 -18.76
C ILE A 50 -2.93 8.83 -18.50
N ASN A 51 -2.72 7.93 -19.46
CA ASN A 51 -1.78 6.81 -19.34
C ASN A 51 -0.32 7.29 -19.27
N ALA A 52 0.54 6.46 -18.68
CA ALA A 52 1.96 6.75 -18.58
C ALA A 52 2.59 6.85 -19.98
N GLY A 53 3.40 7.89 -20.20
CA GLY A 53 4.01 8.18 -21.49
C GLY A 53 3.20 9.14 -22.36
N ASP A 54 1.88 9.25 -22.14
CA ASP A 54 1.02 10.13 -22.93
C ASP A 54 1.02 11.57 -22.36
N THR A 55 0.94 12.54 -23.26
CA THR A 55 0.67 13.96 -22.98
C THR A 55 -0.69 14.34 -23.53
N VAL A 56 -1.61 14.70 -22.63
CA VAL A 56 -2.91 15.27 -22.99
C VAL A 56 -2.89 16.77 -22.75
N THR A 57 -3.08 17.55 -23.82
CA THR A 57 -3.20 19.01 -23.75
C THR A 57 -4.66 19.41 -23.56
N LEU A 58 -4.94 20.31 -22.63
CA LEU A 58 -6.27 20.86 -22.37
C LEU A 58 -6.26 22.37 -22.64
N ALA A 59 -7.06 22.81 -23.59
CA ALA A 59 -7.22 24.22 -23.94
C ALA A 59 -8.66 24.69 -23.67
N GLY A 60 -8.84 25.95 -23.27
CA GLY A 60 -10.19 26.47 -23.04
C GLY A 60 -10.82 25.96 -21.73
N ASN A 61 -12.16 25.96 -21.65
CA ASN A 61 -12.88 25.77 -20.40
C ASN A 61 -13.71 24.48 -20.38
N HIS A 62 -13.38 23.58 -19.46
CA HIS A 62 -14.05 22.29 -19.25
C HIS A 62 -14.73 22.28 -17.89
N ASN A 63 -16.05 22.08 -17.88
CA ASN A 63 -16.84 21.95 -16.66
C ASN A 63 -17.34 20.51 -16.54
N LEU A 64 -16.82 19.77 -15.56
CA LEU A 64 -17.12 18.36 -15.37
C LEU A 64 -17.67 18.12 -13.97
N ASN A 65 -18.69 17.26 -13.88
CA ASN A 65 -19.32 16.89 -12.60
C ASN A 65 -19.07 15.42 -12.31
N ASN A 66 -18.83 15.11 -11.03
CA ASN A 66 -18.68 13.75 -10.51
C ASN A 66 -17.66 12.90 -11.30
N VAL A 67 -16.51 13.47 -11.65
CA VAL A 67 -15.45 12.75 -12.39
C VAL A 67 -14.31 12.30 -11.48
N VAL A 68 -13.65 11.22 -11.86
CA VAL A 68 -12.37 10.80 -11.27
C VAL A 68 -11.29 10.89 -12.33
N ILE A 69 -10.29 11.73 -12.12
CA ILE A 69 -9.18 11.93 -13.06
C ILE A 69 -7.92 11.29 -12.48
N ILE A 70 -7.26 10.43 -13.25
CA ILE A 70 -6.03 9.73 -12.88
C ILE A 70 -4.95 10.08 -13.88
N VAL A 71 -3.90 10.77 -13.43
CA VAL A 71 -2.79 11.23 -14.26
C VAL A 71 -1.57 10.36 -13.97
N LEU A 72 -1.28 9.41 -14.88
CA LEU A 72 -0.05 8.60 -14.91
C LEU A 72 1.00 9.21 -15.86
N GLY A 73 0.55 9.92 -16.91
CA GLY A 73 1.39 10.67 -17.85
C GLY A 73 1.42 12.17 -17.56
N ARG A 74 1.23 13.00 -18.58
CA ARG A 74 1.22 14.47 -18.47
C ARG A 74 -0.15 15.05 -18.82
N LEU A 75 -0.68 15.87 -17.93
CA LEU A 75 -1.79 16.79 -18.23
C LEU A 75 -1.22 18.20 -18.40
N ASP A 76 -1.33 18.75 -19.60
CA ASP A 76 -0.77 20.04 -19.96
C ASP A 76 -1.88 21.07 -20.17
N LEU A 77 -1.96 22.07 -19.28
CA LEU A 77 -2.95 23.14 -19.36
C LEU A 77 -2.38 24.41 -19.99
N SER A 78 -1.13 24.43 -20.48
CA SER A 78 -0.38 25.63 -20.93
C SER A 78 -1.02 26.44 -22.06
N ASN A 79 -2.19 26.05 -22.55
CA ASN A 79 -2.96 26.75 -23.57
C ASN A 79 -4.27 27.36 -23.02
N ASN A 80 -4.18 28.09 -21.90
CA ASN A 80 -5.32 28.68 -21.19
C ASN A 80 -6.35 27.64 -20.73
N GLY A 81 -5.86 26.46 -20.35
CA GLY A 81 -6.70 25.33 -19.95
C GLY A 81 -7.33 25.54 -18.58
N LYS A 82 -8.65 25.39 -18.49
CA LYS A 82 -9.42 25.54 -17.25
C LYS A 82 -10.27 24.31 -17.03
N LEU A 83 -9.93 23.57 -15.99
CA LEU A 83 -10.66 22.38 -15.56
C LEU A 83 -11.44 22.72 -14.28
N ASN A 84 -12.74 22.97 -14.42
CA ASN A 84 -13.64 23.23 -13.30
C ASN A 84 -14.41 21.97 -12.95
N LEU A 85 -14.12 21.42 -11.79
CA LEU A 85 -14.73 20.20 -11.28
C LEU A 85 -15.71 20.54 -10.15
N ASP A 86 -16.80 19.78 -10.01
CA ASP A 86 -17.69 19.89 -8.86
C ASP A 86 -17.10 19.27 -7.58
N ALA A 87 -17.76 19.46 -6.43
CA ALA A 87 -17.29 18.96 -5.14
C ALA A 87 -17.28 17.42 -5.02
N ALA A 88 -17.96 16.70 -5.93
CA ALA A 88 -17.96 15.24 -5.95
C ALA A 88 -16.73 14.66 -6.70
N SER A 89 -16.08 15.48 -7.51
CA SER A 89 -14.96 15.06 -8.36
C SER A 89 -13.65 14.90 -7.58
N LYS A 90 -12.72 14.15 -8.17
CA LYS A 90 -11.39 13.90 -7.60
C LYS A 90 -10.35 13.87 -8.70
N ILE A 91 -9.15 14.35 -8.40
CA ILE A 91 -7.97 14.21 -9.27
C ILE A 91 -6.82 13.57 -8.50
N TYR A 92 -6.21 12.57 -9.12
CA TYR A 92 -5.09 11.78 -8.63
C TYR A 92 -3.93 11.94 -9.61
N VAL A 93 -2.80 12.47 -9.14
CA VAL A 93 -1.54 12.46 -9.88
C VAL A 93 -0.71 11.32 -9.32
N GLN A 94 -0.52 10.27 -10.10
CA GLN A 94 0.22 9.07 -9.70
C GLN A 94 1.73 9.29 -9.79
N THR A 95 2.53 8.36 -9.26
CA THR A 95 3.99 8.41 -9.44
C THR A 95 4.35 8.44 -10.93
N GLY A 96 5.21 9.38 -11.31
CA GLY A 96 5.57 9.63 -12.72
C GLY A 96 4.59 10.54 -13.47
N GLY A 97 3.39 10.77 -12.91
CA GLY A 97 2.41 11.70 -13.42
C GLY A 97 2.78 13.15 -13.11
N ILE A 98 2.41 14.07 -14.00
CA ILE A 98 2.65 15.50 -13.85
C ILE A 98 1.51 16.35 -14.41
N ILE A 99 1.19 17.45 -13.74
CA ILE A 99 0.34 18.53 -14.26
C ILE A 99 1.20 19.78 -14.45
N ILE A 100 1.11 20.40 -15.62
CA ILE A 100 1.86 21.62 -15.97
C ILE A 100 0.93 22.69 -16.56
N GLY A 101 1.42 23.92 -16.56
CA GLY A 101 0.79 25.11 -17.15
C GLY A 101 1.81 26.24 -17.25
N ASN A 102 1.37 27.37 -17.80
CA ASN A 102 2.17 28.55 -18.11
C ASN A 102 1.38 29.84 -17.81
N GLY A 103 1.09 30.07 -16.53
CA GLY A 103 0.47 31.29 -16.04
C GLY A 103 -0.91 31.10 -15.39
N ASN A 104 -1.42 32.17 -14.77
CA ASN A 104 -2.61 32.13 -13.92
C ASN A 104 -3.93 31.85 -14.66
N SER A 105 -3.94 31.88 -15.99
CA SER A 105 -5.10 31.54 -16.82
C SER A 105 -5.34 30.03 -16.89
N ASP A 106 -4.31 29.23 -16.63
CA ASP A 106 -4.39 27.79 -16.55
C ASP A 106 -4.84 27.42 -15.14
N GLN A 107 -5.95 26.71 -15.00
CA GLN A 107 -6.61 26.56 -13.69
C GLN A 107 -7.19 25.17 -13.50
N ILE A 108 -7.03 24.64 -12.29
CA ILE A 108 -7.80 23.50 -11.79
C ILE A 108 -8.61 23.98 -10.58
N LYS A 109 -9.93 23.83 -10.65
CA LYS A 109 -10.87 24.15 -9.57
C LYS A 109 -11.67 22.93 -9.17
N LEU A 110 -11.99 22.85 -7.88
CA LEU A 110 -12.81 21.81 -7.28
C LEU A 110 -13.84 22.47 -6.36
N GLY A 111 -15.10 22.44 -6.79
CA GLY A 111 -16.16 23.29 -6.22
C GLY A 111 -15.80 24.77 -6.36
N SER A 112 -15.85 25.50 -5.24
CA SER A 112 -15.45 26.91 -5.18
C SER A 112 -13.94 27.12 -4.99
N ASN A 113 -13.16 26.04 -4.77
CA ASN A 113 -11.76 26.14 -4.39
C ASN A 113 -10.86 26.10 -5.63
N MET A 114 -9.94 27.06 -5.72
CA MET A 114 -8.79 26.96 -6.63
C MET A 114 -7.79 25.96 -6.04
N LYS A 115 -7.48 24.90 -6.78
CA LYS A 115 -6.54 23.86 -6.34
C LYS A 115 -5.14 24.10 -6.86
N TRP A 116 -5.04 24.68 -8.04
CA TRP A 116 -3.78 24.93 -8.72
C TRP A 116 -4.00 25.89 -9.88
N ASN A 117 -3.01 26.71 -10.19
CA ASN A 117 -2.95 27.49 -11.42
C ASN A 117 -1.55 27.41 -12.06
N GLY A 118 -1.43 27.76 -13.34
CA GLY A 118 -0.17 27.64 -14.08
C GLY A 118 0.96 28.57 -13.65
N SER A 119 0.75 29.48 -12.67
CA SER A 119 1.85 30.20 -11.99
C SER A 119 2.39 29.44 -10.78
N ASP A 120 1.69 28.42 -10.28
CA ASP A 120 2.15 27.55 -9.20
C ASP A 120 3.17 26.53 -9.75
N PRO A 121 4.04 25.95 -8.90
CA PRO A 121 4.90 24.86 -9.34
C PRO A 121 4.11 23.69 -9.96
N PRO A 122 4.69 22.95 -10.92
CA PRO A 122 4.09 21.75 -11.46
C PRO A 122 3.65 20.76 -10.38
N VAL A 123 2.47 20.16 -10.54
CA VAL A 123 2.01 19.10 -9.64
C VAL A 123 2.69 17.79 -10.06
N VAL A 124 3.73 17.40 -9.33
CA VAL A 124 4.44 16.13 -9.55
C VAL A 124 3.92 15.10 -8.57
N GLY A 125 3.41 13.96 -9.07
CA GLY A 125 2.85 12.91 -8.21
C GLY A 125 3.88 12.19 -7.33
N PRO A 126 3.44 11.50 -6.26
CA PRO A 126 2.04 11.17 -5.92
C PRO A 126 1.32 12.30 -5.17
N GLN A 127 0.26 12.86 -5.76
CA GLN A 127 -0.52 13.97 -5.20
C GLN A 127 -2.00 13.90 -5.60
N TYR A 128 -2.82 14.75 -4.99
CA TYR A 128 -4.28 14.74 -5.18
C TYR A 128 -5.00 15.99 -4.80
N ALA A 129 -6.17 16.17 -5.41
CA ALA A 129 -7.14 17.12 -4.93
C ALA A 129 -8.55 16.52 -4.95
N ASP A 130 -9.29 16.79 -3.90
CA ASP A 130 -10.73 16.57 -3.78
C ASP A 130 -11.34 17.74 -2.99
N ASN A 131 -12.64 17.69 -2.66
CA ASN A 131 -13.26 18.77 -1.88
C ASN A 131 -12.61 19.01 -0.50
N GLY A 132 -11.96 18.00 0.08
CA GLY A 132 -11.34 18.07 1.41
C GLY A 132 -9.92 18.65 1.44
N THR A 133 -9.18 18.69 0.33
CA THR A 133 -7.76 19.11 0.34
C THR A 133 -7.49 20.62 0.50
N GLY A 134 -8.50 21.46 0.73
CA GLY A 134 -8.31 22.91 0.84
C GLY A 134 -7.86 23.58 -0.47
N GLY A 135 -7.04 24.63 -0.41
CA GLY A 135 -6.59 25.40 -1.59
C GLY A 135 -5.38 24.81 -2.31
N GLY A 136 -5.34 23.50 -2.53
CA GLY A 136 -4.14 22.84 -3.06
C GLY A 136 -4.29 21.38 -3.41
N PHE A 137 -3.26 20.85 -4.08
CA PHE A 137 -2.99 19.42 -4.09
C PHE A 137 -2.30 19.01 -2.79
N ALA A 138 -2.68 17.85 -2.25
CA ALA A 138 -2.03 17.22 -1.12
C ALA A 138 -1.28 15.97 -1.60
N PRO A 139 -0.12 15.62 -1.03
CA PRO A 139 0.50 14.33 -1.30
C PRO A 139 -0.43 13.21 -0.84
N TRP A 140 -0.73 12.23 -1.71
CA TRP A 140 -1.11 10.92 -1.18
C TRP A 140 0.21 10.31 -0.72
N THR A 141 0.58 10.56 0.53
CA THR A 141 1.78 9.96 1.08
C THR A 141 1.68 8.46 0.84
N VAL A 142 2.59 7.92 0.01
CA VAL A 142 2.93 6.50 0.11
C VAL A 142 3.20 6.27 1.58
N LEU A 143 2.43 5.36 2.15
CA LEU A 143 2.39 5.11 3.58
C LEU A 143 3.80 4.89 4.13
N ALA A 144 4.36 5.92 4.77
CA ALA A 144 5.60 5.82 5.51
C ALA A 144 5.28 5.41 6.95
N ALA A 145 4.83 4.17 7.10
CA ALA A 145 4.87 3.51 8.39
C ALA A 145 6.06 2.55 8.38
N ASN A 146 7.06 2.81 9.20
CA ASN A 146 8.12 1.85 9.40
C ASN A 146 7.68 0.89 10.49
N PHE A 147 7.27 -0.32 10.09
CA PHE A 147 7.14 -1.43 11.04
C PHE A 147 8.50 -1.65 11.70
N GLN A 148 8.61 -1.25 12.97
CA GLN A 148 9.82 -1.44 13.74
C GLN A 148 9.93 -2.91 14.17
N SER A 149 8.79 -3.54 14.47
CA SER A 149 8.76 -4.95 14.82
C SER A 149 7.41 -5.59 14.48
N PHE A 150 7.44 -6.89 14.18
CA PHE A 150 6.26 -7.73 14.08
C PHE A 150 6.61 -9.14 14.55
N TYR A 151 5.88 -9.58 15.58
CA TYR A 151 6.07 -10.81 16.31
C TYR A 151 4.78 -11.63 16.29
N VAL A 152 4.94 -12.96 16.17
CA VAL A 152 3.86 -13.92 16.29
C VAL A 152 4.34 -15.02 17.24
N THR A 153 3.67 -15.18 18.37
CA THR A 153 4.07 -16.15 19.40
C THR A 153 2.91 -17.03 19.81
N ARG A 154 3.19 -18.30 20.09
CA ARG A 154 2.19 -19.21 20.66
C ARG A 154 2.09 -18.96 22.17
N GLN A 155 0.88 -18.78 22.67
CA GLN A 155 0.58 -18.66 24.10
C GLN A 155 -0.52 -19.66 24.47
N GLY A 156 -0.11 -20.86 24.91
CA GLY A 156 -1.03 -21.97 25.13
C GLY A 156 -1.71 -22.38 23.82
N THR A 157 -3.04 -22.32 23.79
CA THR A 157 -3.85 -22.60 22.59
C THR A 157 -4.04 -21.38 21.68
N ASN A 158 -3.67 -20.18 22.13
CA ASN A 158 -3.85 -18.94 21.38
C ASN A 158 -2.55 -18.54 20.66
N ILE A 159 -2.69 -17.69 19.65
CA ILE A 159 -1.57 -17.07 18.96
C ILE A 159 -1.61 -15.57 19.22
N GLN A 160 -0.56 -15.04 19.84
CA GLN A 160 -0.40 -13.63 20.13
C GLN A 160 0.40 -12.96 19.00
N LEU A 161 -0.20 -11.94 18.40
CA LEU A 161 0.45 -11.04 17.47
C LEU A 161 0.79 -9.74 18.21
N SER A 162 2.00 -9.24 18.01
CA SER A 162 2.44 -7.96 18.55
C SER A 162 3.28 -7.22 17.53
N TRP A 163 3.03 -5.94 17.35
CA TRP A 163 3.80 -5.11 16.42
C TRP A 163 3.99 -3.71 16.96
N SER A 164 4.99 -3.04 16.41
CA SER A 164 5.25 -1.64 16.68
C SER A 164 5.61 -0.88 15.41
N THR A 165 5.24 0.39 15.41
CA THR A 165 5.58 1.38 14.38
C THR A 165 6.43 2.46 15.01
N SER A 166 7.43 2.99 14.28
CA SER A 166 8.20 4.14 14.76
C SER A 166 7.46 5.45 14.53
N THR A 167 6.72 5.52 13.41
CA THR A 167 5.92 6.66 12.96
C THR A 167 4.71 6.12 12.20
N GLU A 168 3.61 6.86 12.21
CA GLU A 168 2.43 6.58 11.38
C GLU A 168 2.01 7.86 10.68
N VAL A 169 1.63 7.74 9.41
CA VAL A 169 1.13 8.86 8.63
C VAL A 169 -0.23 8.48 8.09
N ASN A 170 -1.26 9.21 8.51
CA ASN A 170 -2.64 9.00 8.06
C ASN A 170 -3.13 7.54 8.24
N ASN A 171 -2.67 6.82 9.27
CA ASN A 171 -3.07 5.44 9.51
C ASN A 171 -4.52 5.37 10.03
N ALA A 172 -5.41 4.77 9.26
CA ALA A 172 -6.78 4.51 9.70
C ALA A 172 -6.83 3.27 10.59
N TYR A 173 -6.29 2.14 10.13
CA TYR A 173 -6.30 0.89 10.87
C TYR A 173 -5.30 -0.15 10.34
N TYR A 174 -5.06 -1.17 11.14
CA TYR A 174 -4.33 -2.38 10.80
C TYR A 174 -5.32 -3.53 10.53
N ALA A 175 -5.33 -4.05 9.32
CA ALA A 175 -5.96 -5.32 8.97
C ALA A 175 -5.02 -6.47 9.33
N ILE A 176 -5.49 -7.35 10.22
CA ILE A 176 -4.75 -8.54 10.62
C ILE A 176 -5.12 -9.65 9.65
N GLU A 177 -4.14 -10.15 8.91
CA GLU A 177 -4.38 -11.14 7.87
C GLU A 177 -3.73 -12.46 8.21
N LYS A 178 -4.49 -13.54 8.01
CA LYS A 178 -4.10 -14.92 8.25
C LYS A 178 -4.18 -15.72 6.96
N SER A 179 -3.23 -16.62 6.79
CA SER A 179 -3.16 -17.56 5.67
C SER A 179 -2.71 -18.94 6.16
N THR A 180 -3.13 -20.00 5.47
CA THR A 180 -2.68 -21.38 5.69
C THR A 180 -1.74 -21.87 4.60
N ASP A 181 -1.52 -21.06 3.55
CA ASP A 181 -0.69 -21.42 2.38
C ASP A 181 0.29 -20.30 1.97
N SER A 182 0.32 -19.19 2.71
CA SER A 182 1.07 -17.94 2.43
C SER A 182 0.70 -17.21 1.13
N ARG A 183 -0.34 -17.67 0.42
CA ARG A 183 -0.77 -17.14 -0.89
C ARG A 183 -2.13 -16.48 -0.79
N THR A 184 -3.09 -17.15 -0.16
CA THR A 184 -4.45 -16.64 0.05
C THR A 184 -4.56 -16.10 1.47
N TRP A 185 -4.95 -14.83 1.58
CA TRP A 185 -4.96 -14.09 2.83
C TRP A 185 -6.38 -13.68 3.19
N ASN A 186 -6.80 -13.99 4.43
CA ASN A 186 -8.09 -13.58 4.98
C ASN A 186 -7.86 -12.57 6.09
N GLN A 187 -8.60 -11.47 6.05
CA GLN A 187 -8.63 -10.52 7.17
C GLN A 187 -9.43 -11.13 8.32
N ILE A 188 -8.79 -11.34 9.46
CA ILE A 188 -9.40 -11.94 10.66
C ILE A 188 -9.74 -10.91 11.73
N ALA A 189 -9.12 -9.73 11.69
CA ALA A 189 -9.40 -8.64 12.61
C ALA A 189 -8.99 -7.29 12.05
N GLN A 190 -9.47 -6.23 12.71
CA GLN A 190 -9.08 -4.85 12.48
C GLN A 190 -8.70 -4.21 13.82
N VAL A 191 -7.57 -3.52 13.85
CA VAL A 191 -7.10 -2.75 15.02
C VAL A 191 -6.93 -1.30 14.61
N THR A 192 -7.59 -0.38 15.29
CA THR A 192 -7.54 1.07 14.97
C THR A 192 -6.12 1.60 15.09
N GLY A 193 -5.70 2.39 14.10
CA GLY A 193 -4.39 3.06 14.08
C GLY A 193 -4.37 4.33 14.92
N ALA A 194 -3.20 4.95 15.09
CA ALA A 194 -3.07 6.22 15.82
C ALA A 194 -3.25 7.45 14.91
N GLY A 195 -3.58 7.29 13.63
CA GLY A 195 -3.68 8.40 12.68
C GLY A 195 -2.30 8.85 12.20
N THR A 196 -1.95 10.10 12.50
CA THR A 196 -0.63 10.67 12.20
C THR A 196 0.13 10.90 13.50
N THR A 197 1.30 10.28 13.62
CA THR A 197 2.11 10.32 14.83
C THR A 197 3.59 10.09 14.52
N ASP A 198 4.44 10.90 15.15
CA ASP A 198 5.90 10.76 15.07
C ASP A 198 6.48 10.00 16.28
N VAL A 199 5.63 9.43 17.13
CA VAL A 199 6.05 8.62 18.28
C VAL A 199 5.78 7.13 18.04
N ALA A 200 6.59 6.29 18.67
CA ALA A 200 6.45 4.86 18.55
C ALA A 200 5.16 4.36 19.21
N ASN A 201 4.40 3.54 18.47
CA ASN A 201 3.17 2.93 18.98
C ASN A 201 3.29 1.41 19.00
N ASN A 202 2.65 0.79 19.99
CA ASN A 202 2.65 -0.66 20.21
C ASN A 202 1.22 -1.19 20.15
N TYR A 203 1.06 -2.31 19.46
CA TYR A 203 -0.24 -2.92 19.23
C TYR A 203 -0.16 -4.43 19.43
N GLY A 204 -1.33 -5.05 19.61
CA GLY A 204 -1.42 -6.50 19.69
C GLY A 204 -2.81 -7.02 19.35
N TYR A 205 -2.84 -8.29 18.97
CA TYR A 205 -4.06 -9.03 18.69
C TYR A 205 -3.88 -10.50 19.09
N ALA A 206 -4.88 -11.08 19.75
CA ALA A 206 -4.87 -12.47 20.14
C ALA A 206 -5.81 -13.27 19.24
N ASP A 207 -5.23 -14.11 18.36
CA ASP A 207 -5.98 -15.08 17.58
C ASP A 207 -6.30 -16.31 18.44
N LYS A 208 -7.59 -16.48 18.74
CA LYS A 208 -8.13 -17.59 19.55
C LYS A 208 -8.60 -18.76 18.69
N SER A 209 -8.46 -18.68 17.37
CA SER A 209 -8.85 -19.79 16.50
C SER A 209 -7.88 -20.95 16.67
N SER A 210 -8.41 -22.15 16.90
CA SER A 210 -7.61 -23.38 16.88
C SER A 210 -7.23 -23.67 15.43
N THR A 211 -5.97 -23.48 15.07
CA THR A 211 -5.49 -23.89 13.74
C THR A 211 -4.62 -25.13 13.85
N ASN A 212 -5.07 -26.19 13.19
CA ASN A 212 -4.27 -27.38 12.92
C ASN A 212 -3.50 -27.14 11.62
N GLY A 213 -2.17 -27.11 11.70
CA GLY A 213 -1.31 -26.88 10.53
C GLY A 213 -0.56 -25.56 10.58
N ASP A 214 0.28 -25.35 9.57
CA ASP A 214 1.07 -24.14 9.43
C ASP A 214 0.16 -22.94 9.23
N VAL A 215 0.50 -21.85 9.91
CA VAL A 215 -0.22 -20.58 9.82
C VAL A 215 0.75 -19.45 9.56
N TYR A 216 0.31 -18.52 8.73
CA TYR A 216 1.06 -17.36 8.32
C TYR A 216 0.25 -16.13 8.67
N TYR A 217 0.92 -15.12 9.20
CA TYR A 217 0.33 -13.84 9.52
C TYR A 217 1.11 -12.72 8.85
N ARG A 218 0.38 -11.69 8.47
CA ARG A 218 0.92 -10.39 8.10
C ARG A 218 -0.05 -9.31 8.58
N ILE A 219 0.47 -8.11 8.74
CA ILE A 219 -0.33 -6.93 9.03
C ILE A 219 -0.38 -6.11 7.76
N ARG A 220 -1.58 -5.72 7.36
CA ARG A 220 -1.81 -4.72 6.33
C ARG A 220 -2.27 -3.43 6.99
N LEU A 221 -1.41 -2.43 7.03
CA LEU A 221 -1.81 -1.09 7.44
C LEU A 221 -2.63 -0.45 6.32
N ILE A 222 -3.74 0.20 6.67
CA ILE A 222 -4.63 0.95 5.79
C ILE A 222 -4.67 2.42 6.21
N SER A 223 -4.33 3.29 5.27
CA SER A 223 -4.44 4.73 5.45
C SER A 223 -5.87 5.24 5.26
N THR A 224 -6.19 6.42 5.80
CA THR A 224 -7.46 7.12 5.59
C THR A 224 -7.77 7.38 4.12
N ASN A 225 -6.76 7.41 3.25
CA ASN A 225 -6.90 7.54 1.81
C ASN A 225 -6.98 6.20 1.03
N GLY A 226 -6.96 5.06 1.73
CA GLY A 226 -7.01 3.72 1.15
C GLY A 226 -5.65 3.14 0.71
N ALA A 227 -4.55 3.91 0.80
CA ALA A 227 -3.20 3.37 0.61
C ALA A 227 -2.90 2.31 1.66
N ASN A 228 -2.04 1.33 1.30
CA ASN A 228 -1.73 0.22 2.20
C ASN A 228 -0.26 -0.20 2.14
N LEU A 229 0.20 -0.78 3.26
CA LEU A 229 1.55 -1.29 3.43
C LEU A 229 1.46 -2.60 4.21
N TYR A 230 2.24 -3.59 3.79
CA TYR A 230 2.33 -4.87 4.48
C TYR A 230 3.56 -4.96 5.38
N SER A 231 3.39 -5.58 6.53
CA SER A 231 4.52 -6.07 7.33
C SER A 231 5.23 -7.23 6.62
N ALA A 232 6.38 -7.64 7.16
CA ALA A 232 6.91 -8.96 6.86
C ALA A 232 5.91 -10.06 7.25
N ILE A 233 5.98 -11.20 6.56
CA ILE A 233 5.21 -12.39 6.93
C ILE A 233 5.91 -13.07 8.12
N ARG A 234 5.10 -13.57 9.06
CA ARG A 234 5.54 -14.41 10.17
C ARG A 234 4.76 -15.71 10.16
N SER A 235 5.45 -16.84 10.35
CA SER A 235 4.83 -18.15 10.38
C SER A 235 4.87 -18.79 11.77
N LEU A 236 3.92 -19.67 12.03
CA LEU A 236 4.01 -20.71 13.05
C LEU A 236 3.75 -22.03 12.35
N HIS A 237 4.59 -23.03 12.63
CA HIS A 237 4.46 -24.34 12.01
C HIS A 237 3.78 -25.31 12.99
N ASN A 238 3.01 -26.28 12.50
CA ASN A 238 2.43 -27.31 13.36
C ASN A 238 3.20 -28.61 13.15
N GLY A 239 4.31 -28.77 13.87
CA GLY A 239 5.22 -29.91 13.72
C GLY A 239 6.54 -29.74 14.47
N ASN A 240 7.49 -30.65 14.22
CA ASN A 240 8.79 -30.70 14.88
C ASN A 240 9.79 -29.61 14.42
N ASN A 241 9.39 -28.71 13.52
CA ASN A 241 10.23 -27.59 13.10
C ASN A 241 10.55 -26.74 14.33
N THR A 242 11.81 -26.75 14.73
CA THR A 242 12.24 -26.16 15.99
C THR A 242 12.24 -24.64 15.88
N VAL A 243 12.64 -24.08 14.73
CA VAL A 243 12.62 -22.64 14.43
C VAL A 243 11.50 -22.30 13.46
N THR A 244 10.83 -21.17 13.70
CA THR A 244 9.73 -20.67 12.86
C THR A 244 10.11 -19.39 12.14
N ASN A 245 10.82 -18.47 12.80
CA ASN A 245 11.23 -17.20 12.20
C ASN A 245 12.66 -16.83 12.61
N ILE A 246 13.43 -16.31 11.66
CA ILE A 246 14.71 -15.63 11.92
C ILE A 246 14.68 -14.32 11.16
N PHE A 247 14.84 -13.21 11.87
CA PHE A 247 14.79 -11.87 11.27
C PHE A 247 15.58 -10.86 12.10
N ALA A 248 16.02 -9.79 11.44
CA ALA A 248 16.53 -8.60 12.10
C ALA A 248 15.37 -7.85 12.76
N SER A 249 15.56 -7.45 14.02
CA SER A 249 14.64 -6.61 14.78
C SER A 249 15.36 -5.32 15.21
N SER A 250 14.66 -4.47 15.97
CA SER A 250 15.14 -3.14 16.34
C SER A 250 16.53 -3.18 17.01
N ASN A 251 17.27 -2.08 16.89
CA ASN A 251 18.56 -1.86 17.57
C ASN A 251 19.62 -2.93 17.23
N LYS A 252 19.71 -3.33 15.95
CA LYS A 252 20.68 -4.34 15.46
C LYS A 252 20.63 -5.63 16.27
N THR A 253 19.43 -6.10 16.58
CA THR A 253 19.23 -7.41 17.20
C THR A 253 18.68 -8.39 16.18
N ILE A 254 18.93 -9.67 16.43
CA ILE A 254 18.41 -10.77 15.64
C ILE A 254 17.42 -11.49 16.53
N THR A 255 16.18 -11.63 16.07
CA THR A 255 15.16 -12.41 16.75
C THR A 255 15.01 -13.76 16.06
N ILE A 256 15.06 -14.81 16.87
CA ILE A 256 14.82 -16.19 16.48
C ILE A 256 13.58 -16.65 17.25
N ASP A 257 12.50 -16.95 16.54
CA ASP A 257 11.30 -17.55 17.10
C ASP A 257 11.34 -19.07 16.90
N PHE A 258 10.96 -19.79 17.95
CA PHE A 258 10.89 -21.24 18.03
C PHE A 258 9.44 -21.68 18.16
N ASN A 259 9.14 -22.88 17.65
CA ASN A 259 7.77 -23.41 17.72
C ASN A 259 7.40 -23.92 19.12
N SER A 260 8.42 -24.31 19.90
CA SER A 260 8.31 -24.82 21.26
C SER A 260 9.59 -24.52 22.04
N ASP A 261 9.58 -24.79 23.34
CA ASP A 261 10.80 -24.77 24.14
C ASP A 261 11.82 -25.78 23.60
N VAL A 262 13.05 -25.32 23.41
CA VAL A 262 14.21 -26.15 23.06
C VAL A 262 14.98 -26.41 24.35
N LYS A 263 15.05 -27.68 24.76
CA LYS A 263 15.70 -28.09 26.02
C LYS A 263 17.16 -28.50 25.87
N ASP A 264 17.68 -28.42 24.65
CA ASP A 264 19.07 -28.74 24.32
C ASP A 264 19.88 -27.45 24.06
N ASN A 265 21.21 -27.59 24.04
CA ASN A 265 22.10 -26.47 23.72
C ASN A 265 21.85 -25.96 22.29
N VAL A 266 21.59 -24.66 22.16
CA VAL A 266 21.39 -23.95 20.90
C VAL A 266 22.55 -23.00 20.64
N SER A 267 23.21 -23.17 19.49
CA SER A 267 24.22 -22.25 18.97
C SER A 267 23.60 -21.33 17.93
N ILE A 268 23.87 -20.03 18.05
CA ILE A 268 23.47 -19.01 17.09
C ILE A 268 24.72 -18.32 16.56
N GLN A 269 24.87 -18.31 15.23
CA GLN A 269 25.97 -17.70 14.53
C GLN A 269 25.46 -16.66 13.52
N LEU A 270 26.05 -15.47 13.52
CA LEU A 270 25.90 -14.49 12.47
C LEU A 270 27.12 -14.53 11.57
N ILE A 271 26.92 -14.81 10.29
CA ILE A 271 27.98 -15.07 9.32
C ILE A 271 27.88 -14.03 8.20
N ASN A 272 28.98 -13.33 7.89
CA ASN A 272 29.00 -12.39 6.77
C ASN A 272 29.10 -13.12 5.41
N MET A 273 28.95 -12.39 4.30
CA MET A 273 29.00 -12.98 2.96
C MET A 273 30.36 -13.60 2.59
N SER A 274 31.44 -13.26 3.32
CA SER A 274 32.76 -13.88 3.17
C SER A 274 32.93 -15.15 4.01
N GLY A 275 31.88 -15.60 4.72
CA GLY A 275 31.89 -16.80 5.57
C GLY A 275 32.47 -16.59 6.98
N GLN A 276 32.79 -15.35 7.37
CA GLN A 276 33.33 -15.07 8.69
C GLN A 276 32.20 -14.98 9.73
N ILE A 277 32.39 -15.62 10.88
CA ILE A 277 31.48 -15.53 12.03
C ILE A 277 31.73 -14.20 12.75
N ILE A 278 30.75 -13.31 12.71
CA ILE A 278 30.79 -11.99 13.36
C ILE A 278 30.25 -12.05 14.79
N VAL A 279 29.21 -12.86 15.00
CA VAL A 279 28.61 -13.09 16.32
C VAL A 279 28.43 -14.58 16.54
N ARG A 280 28.76 -15.05 17.73
CA ARG A 280 28.42 -16.40 18.20
C ARG A 280 27.87 -16.33 19.62
N LYS A 281 26.72 -16.96 19.85
CA LYS A 281 26.10 -17.13 21.16
C LYS A 281 25.66 -18.57 21.34
N GLU A 282 25.81 -19.05 22.56
CA GLU A 282 25.40 -20.40 22.97
C GLU A 282 24.38 -20.24 24.09
N PHE A 283 23.28 -20.99 24.01
CA PHE A 283 22.21 -21.01 24.99
C PHE A 283 22.00 -22.44 25.45
N SER A 284 21.83 -22.68 26.76
CA SER A 284 21.58 -24.03 27.28
C SER A 284 20.16 -24.53 26.99
N GLN A 285 19.24 -23.61 26.72
CA GLN A 285 17.85 -23.84 26.34
C GLN A 285 17.31 -22.58 25.65
N ALA A 286 16.21 -22.72 24.92
CA ALA A 286 15.48 -21.60 24.31
C ALA A 286 13.99 -21.70 24.63
N SER A 287 13.37 -20.64 25.16
CA SER A 287 11.94 -20.63 25.44
C SER A 287 11.18 -19.78 24.44
N TYR A 288 10.68 -20.40 23.36
CA TYR A 288 9.95 -19.79 22.23
C TYR A 288 10.67 -18.66 21.45
N ARG A 289 11.58 -17.90 22.06
CA ARG A 289 12.26 -16.78 21.44
C ARG A 289 13.65 -16.60 22.03
N LEU A 290 14.62 -16.34 21.15
CA LEU A 290 15.92 -15.80 21.50
C LEU A 290 16.14 -14.47 20.80
N ILE A 291 16.77 -13.54 21.51
CA ILE A 291 17.22 -12.25 20.97
C ILE A 291 18.73 -12.21 21.11
N VAL A 292 19.41 -12.04 19.99
CA VAL A 292 20.87 -11.97 19.93
C VAL A 292 21.28 -10.57 19.51
N ASP A 293 22.13 -9.95 20.32
CA ASP A 293 22.77 -8.68 19.99
C ASP A 293 23.73 -8.86 18.81
N ALA A 294 23.60 -8.00 17.81
CA ALA A 294 24.48 -7.93 16.66
C ALA A 294 25.06 -6.51 16.48
N MET A 295 25.32 -5.80 17.57
CA MET A 295 25.90 -4.44 17.56
C MET A 295 27.29 -4.41 16.92
N SER A 296 28.05 -5.51 17.01
CA SER A 296 29.35 -5.67 16.35
C SER A 296 29.25 -5.84 14.82
N ALA A 297 28.05 -6.09 14.29
CA ALA A 297 27.83 -6.19 12.86
C ALA A 297 27.66 -4.79 12.23
N GLY A 298 28.43 -4.54 11.17
CA GLY A 298 28.19 -3.41 10.27
C GLY A 298 26.90 -3.60 9.47
N SER A 299 26.41 -2.54 8.83
CA SER A 299 25.27 -2.68 7.91
C SER A 299 25.62 -3.59 6.74
N GLY A 300 24.72 -4.50 6.38
CA GLY A 300 24.98 -5.46 5.33
C GLY A 300 24.12 -6.71 5.38
N VAL A 301 24.44 -7.64 4.48
CA VAL A 301 23.75 -8.93 4.37
C VAL A 301 24.52 -9.99 5.15
N TYR A 302 23.78 -10.79 5.92
CA TYR A 302 24.34 -11.86 6.74
C TYR A 302 23.51 -13.13 6.62
N ALA A 303 24.14 -14.27 6.89
CA ALA A 303 23.46 -15.53 7.17
C ALA A 303 23.43 -15.75 8.69
N VAL A 304 22.23 -15.94 9.24
CA VAL A 304 22.06 -16.43 10.61
C VAL A 304 21.94 -17.93 10.55
N ARG A 305 22.83 -18.63 11.24
CA ARG A 305 22.76 -20.07 11.45
C ARG A 305 22.33 -20.35 12.87
N VAL A 306 21.30 -21.18 13.02
CA VAL A 306 20.87 -21.75 14.30
C VAL A 306 21.16 -23.24 14.22
N SER A 307 21.70 -23.84 15.28
CA SER A 307 21.98 -25.27 15.34
C SER A 307 21.94 -25.81 16.76
N ASP A 308 21.71 -27.10 16.90
CA ASP A 308 21.81 -27.81 18.19
C ASP A 308 23.07 -28.69 18.27
N SER A 309 23.27 -29.31 19.43
CA SER A 309 24.36 -30.28 19.65
C SER A 309 24.10 -31.66 19.04
N LYS A 310 22.91 -31.92 18.50
CA LYS A 310 22.46 -33.22 17.96
C LYS A 310 22.52 -33.29 16.43
N GLY A 311 22.92 -32.19 15.79
CA GLY A 311 23.18 -32.10 14.34
C GLY A 311 22.10 -31.37 13.54
N TRP A 312 21.03 -30.88 14.18
CA TRP A 312 20.07 -30.00 13.51
C TRP A 312 20.69 -28.63 13.26
N SER A 313 20.41 -28.05 12.08
CA SER A 313 20.80 -26.69 11.76
C SER A 313 19.85 -26.06 10.75
N GLU A 314 19.52 -24.79 10.98
CA GLU A 314 18.79 -23.94 10.05
C GLU A 314 19.60 -22.68 9.71
N VAL A 315 19.47 -22.19 8.48
CA VAL A 315 20.16 -20.99 8.01
C VAL A 315 19.17 -20.06 7.34
N LYS A 316 19.21 -18.78 7.70
CA LYS A 316 18.39 -17.73 7.08
C LYS A 316 19.22 -16.49 6.78
N LYS A 317 19.04 -15.96 5.58
CA LYS A 317 19.62 -14.69 5.17
C LYS A 317 18.83 -13.53 5.77
N ILE A 318 19.53 -12.56 6.34
CA ILE A 318 18.96 -11.31 6.87
C ILE A 318 19.78 -10.10 6.39
N ALA A 319 19.19 -8.92 6.49
CA ALA A 319 19.89 -7.65 6.34
C ALA A 319 19.85 -6.90 7.68
N LEU A 320 21.00 -6.35 8.10
CA LEU A 320 21.17 -5.49 9.28
C LEU A 320 21.58 -4.07 8.87
#